data_AF-D9UEJ9-F1
#
_entry.id   AF-D9UEJ9-F1
#
_cell.length_a   1.000
_cell.length_b   1.000
_cell.length_c   1.000
_cell.angle_alpha   90.00
_cell.angle_beta   90.00
_cell.angle_gamma   90.00
#
_symmetry.space_group_name_H-M   'P 1'
#
loop_
_entity.id
_entity.type
_entity.pdbx_description
1 polymer ?
#
loop_
_entity_poly.entity_id
_entity_poly.type
_entity_poly.pdbx_seq_one_letter_code
_entity_poly.pdbx_strand_id
1 'polypeptide(L)'
;MREDERMTIKDNPEQWRTTASETPWRGAKTSVRSEKVVMPDGEVATRDYQVHPGSVVILALDEERRVVVVNQYRHPVRERLWELPAGLLDVPGENPQHAAARELFEEAHLEAAEWHVLVDHYSSPGGSDEAVRVFLATGLRDAGQERYTPDGEEADMRTARVPYQDLVRGCLGGELHNSSLVIGALALGALLDGSEDTEAALSGLRPADAPWPARPF
;
A
#
# COMPACT_ATOMS: atom_id res chain seq x y z
N MET A 1 -40.90 17.22 9.54
CA MET A 1 -39.92 16.12 9.48
C MET A 1 -38.82 16.64 8.56
N ARG A 2 -37.70 17.12 9.12
CA ARG A 2 -36.61 17.69 8.31
C ARG A 2 -35.84 16.53 7.68
N GLU A 3 -35.58 16.61 6.38
CA GLU A 3 -34.70 15.68 5.67
C GLU A 3 -33.38 15.60 6.43
N ASP A 4 -32.99 14.37 6.73
CA ASP A 4 -31.73 14.00 7.33
C ASP A 4 -30.63 14.35 6.32
N GLU A 5 -29.97 15.50 6.49
CA GLU A 5 -28.75 15.85 5.78
C GLU A 5 -27.70 14.80 6.16
N ARG A 6 -27.60 13.73 5.38
CA ARG A 6 -26.60 12.68 5.57
C ARG A 6 -25.22 13.32 5.51
N MET A 7 -24.56 13.37 6.67
CA MET A 7 -23.19 13.82 6.81
C MET A 7 -22.31 13.05 5.83
N THR A 8 -21.58 13.76 4.98
CA THR A 8 -20.61 13.13 4.08
C THR A 8 -19.38 12.74 4.90
N ILE A 9 -19.10 11.45 5.02
CA ILE A 9 -17.90 10.93 5.68
C ILE A 9 -16.75 11.01 4.67
N LYS A 10 -15.85 11.99 4.86
CA LYS A 10 -14.68 12.21 4.01
C LYS A 10 -13.58 12.92 4.81
N ASP A 11 -12.35 12.46 4.66
CA ASP A 11 -11.16 13.12 5.21
C ASP A 11 -10.90 14.47 4.50
N ASN A 12 -10.42 15.45 5.27
CA ASN A 12 -10.08 16.76 4.74
C ASN A 12 -8.63 17.11 5.11
N PRO A 13 -7.86 17.72 4.20
CA PRO A 13 -6.54 18.21 4.54
C PRO A 13 -6.66 19.38 5.53
N GLU A 14 -5.87 19.34 6.59
CA GLU A 14 -5.76 20.40 7.59
C GLU A 14 -4.29 20.55 8.00
N GLN A 15 -3.89 21.77 8.33
CA GLN A 15 -2.54 22.06 8.81
C GLN A 15 -2.61 22.95 10.05
N TRP A 16 -1.91 22.54 11.10
CA TRP A 16 -1.70 23.36 12.29
C TRP A 16 -0.39 24.11 12.20
N ARG A 17 -0.28 25.22 12.91
CA ARG A 17 0.93 26.05 12.88
C ARG A 17 2.09 25.32 13.57
N THR A 18 3.13 25.02 12.81
CA THR A 18 4.42 24.55 13.35
C THR A 18 5.32 25.74 13.71
N THR A 19 5.88 25.73 14.93
CA THR A 19 6.75 26.79 15.46
C THR A 19 8.22 26.42 15.49
N ALA A 20 8.55 25.13 15.47
CA ALA A 20 9.90 24.60 15.34
C ALA A 20 9.86 23.19 14.72
N SER A 21 10.92 22.81 14.01
CA SER A 21 11.04 21.52 13.33
C SER A 21 12.50 21.08 13.31
N GLU A 22 12.78 19.84 13.73
CA GLU A 22 14.11 19.25 13.73
C GLU A 22 14.09 17.76 13.33
N THR A 23 15.25 17.23 12.92
CA THR A 23 15.42 15.83 12.52
C THR A 23 16.40 15.16 13.47
N PRO A 24 15.95 14.66 14.63
CA PRO A 24 16.85 14.08 15.64
C PRO A 24 17.55 12.79 15.17
N TRP A 25 16.97 12.09 14.18
CA TRP A 25 17.57 10.88 13.63
C TRP A 25 17.33 10.76 12.12
N ARG A 26 18.32 10.23 11.41
CA ARG A 26 18.26 9.93 9.96
C ARG A 26 18.87 8.56 9.69
N GLY A 27 18.07 7.69 9.08
CA GLY A 27 18.49 6.37 8.61
C GLY A 27 18.71 6.34 7.10
N ALA A 28 18.85 5.11 6.56
CA ALA A 28 19.11 4.88 5.14
C ALA A 28 17.92 5.25 4.24
N LYS A 29 16.70 4.87 4.64
CA LYS A 29 15.46 5.08 3.85
C LYS A 29 14.48 6.05 4.52
N THR A 30 14.53 6.17 5.84
CA THR A 30 13.57 6.95 6.63
C THR A 30 14.28 7.83 7.66
N SER A 31 13.56 8.79 8.24
CA SER A 31 14.07 9.65 9.32
C SER A 31 12.98 9.90 10.37
N VAL A 32 13.35 10.48 11.51
CA VAL A 32 12.37 10.95 12.50
C VAL A 32 12.33 12.47 12.44
N ARG A 33 11.13 13.03 12.39
CA ARG A 33 10.87 14.47 12.52
C ARG A 33 10.27 14.75 13.90
N SER A 34 10.76 15.78 14.56
CA SER A 34 10.19 16.33 15.79
C SER A 34 9.73 17.76 15.55
N GLU A 35 8.44 18.03 15.73
CA GLU A 35 7.84 19.36 15.48
C GLU A 35 7.10 19.90 16.70
N LYS A 36 7.20 21.22 16.91
CA LYS A 36 6.39 21.96 17.91
C LYS A 36 5.15 22.53 17.23
N VAL A 37 3.98 21.97 17.52
CA VAL A 37 2.71 22.31 16.87
C VAL A 37 1.79 23.06 17.83
N VAL A 38 1.18 24.16 17.36
CA VAL A 38 0.16 24.90 18.11
C VAL A 38 -1.18 24.15 17.99
N MET A 39 -1.67 23.66 19.11
CA MET A 39 -2.94 22.93 19.25
C MET A 39 -4.14 23.91 19.16
N PRO A 40 -5.38 23.41 18.95
CA PRO A 40 -6.58 24.27 18.86
C PRO A 40 -6.86 25.11 20.11
N ASP A 41 -6.42 24.68 21.28
CA ASP A 41 -6.51 25.42 22.54
C ASP A 41 -5.39 26.45 22.73
N GLY A 42 -4.43 26.52 21.80
CA GLY A 42 -3.27 27.41 21.84
C GLY A 42 -2.04 26.82 22.54
N GLU A 43 -2.12 25.63 23.14
CA GLU A 43 -0.95 24.98 23.73
C GLU A 43 0.04 24.51 22.65
N VAL A 44 1.32 24.42 23.01
CA VAL A 44 2.36 23.91 22.11
C VAL A 44 2.72 22.49 22.51
N ALA A 45 2.46 21.54 21.63
CA ALA A 45 2.80 20.14 21.81
C ALA A 45 3.97 19.72 20.90
N THR A 46 4.74 18.73 21.33
CA THR A 46 5.75 18.07 20.48
C THR A 46 5.10 16.91 19.74
N ARG A 47 5.39 16.77 18.45
CA ARG A 47 4.96 15.65 17.61
C ARG A 47 6.19 15.01 16.97
N ASP A 48 6.44 13.77 17.36
CA ASP A 48 7.46 12.93 16.76
C ASP A 48 6.80 11.98 15.76
N TYR A 49 7.32 11.91 14.54
CA TYR A 49 6.84 10.98 13.53
C TYR A 49 7.95 10.55 12.59
N GLN A 50 7.78 9.36 11.99
CA GLN A 50 8.63 8.85 10.94
C GLN A 50 8.32 9.56 9.63
N VAL A 51 9.35 10.09 8.99
CA VAL A 51 9.31 10.57 7.61
C VAL A 51 9.68 9.41 6.70
N HIS A 52 8.76 9.06 5.83
CA HIS A 52 8.81 7.93 4.91
C HIS A 52 8.73 8.42 3.45
N PRO A 53 9.41 7.76 2.49
CA PRO A 53 9.27 8.08 1.07
C PRO A 53 7.86 7.80 0.53
N GLY A 54 7.09 6.96 1.21
CA GLY A 54 5.83 6.40 0.70
C GLY A 54 6.09 5.09 -0.04
N SER A 55 5.01 4.35 -0.28
CA SER A 55 5.12 2.97 -0.78
C SER A 55 4.04 2.68 -1.82
N VAL A 56 4.36 1.82 -2.77
CA VAL A 56 3.41 1.21 -3.70
C VAL A 56 3.32 -0.28 -3.41
N VAL A 57 2.11 -0.82 -3.55
CA VAL A 57 1.82 -2.22 -3.28
C VAL A 57 1.00 -2.76 -4.44
N ILE A 58 1.23 -4.01 -4.82
CA ILE A 58 0.60 -4.64 -5.98
C ILE A 58 -0.22 -5.83 -5.54
N LEU A 59 -1.54 -5.74 -5.68
CA LEU A 59 -2.42 -6.90 -5.68
C LEU A 59 -2.48 -7.43 -7.11
N ALA A 60 -1.63 -8.39 -7.45
CA ALA A 60 -1.62 -9.05 -8.76
C ALA A 60 -2.63 -10.22 -8.75
N LEU A 61 -3.70 -10.10 -9.52
CA LEU A 61 -4.80 -11.06 -9.60
C LEU A 61 -4.75 -11.81 -10.94
N ASP A 62 -4.70 -13.15 -10.88
CA ASP A 62 -4.76 -13.99 -12.07
C ASP A 62 -6.19 -14.40 -12.49
N GLU A 63 -6.31 -15.04 -13.65
CA GLU A 63 -7.58 -15.48 -14.23
C GLU A 63 -8.31 -16.53 -13.35
N GLU A 64 -7.59 -17.22 -12.48
CA GLU A 64 -8.14 -18.18 -11.51
C GLU A 64 -8.52 -17.52 -10.18
N ARG A 65 -8.53 -16.18 -10.12
CA ARG A 65 -8.79 -15.36 -8.93
C ARG A 65 -7.83 -15.65 -7.78
N ARG A 66 -6.58 -15.96 -8.10
CA ARG A 66 -5.49 -16.08 -7.13
C ARG A 66 -4.66 -14.82 -7.10
N VAL A 67 -4.24 -14.45 -5.91
CA VAL A 67 -3.38 -13.30 -5.65
C VAL A 67 -1.95 -13.77 -5.49
N VAL A 68 -1.03 -13.06 -6.13
CA VAL A 68 0.41 -13.27 -5.94
C VAL A 68 0.83 -12.63 -4.61
N VAL A 69 1.45 -13.43 -3.75
CA VAL A 69 1.93 -13.01 -2.43
C VAL A 69 3.40 -13.41 -2.26
N VAL A 70 4.11 -12.66 -1.45
CA VAL A 70 5.49 -12.92 -1.05
C VAL A 70 5.57 -13.28 0.43
N ASN A 71 6.57 -14.07 0.83
CA ASN A 71 6.85 -14.37 2.23
C ASN A 71 8.25 -13.88 2.62
N GLN A 72 8.29 -12.81 3.39
CA GLN A 72 9.51 -12.11 3.78
C GLN A 72 9.63 -12.03 5.30
N TYR A 73 10.87 -12.11 5.81
CA TYR A 73 11.16 -11.83 7.21
C TYR A 73 11.13 -10.32 7.47
N ARG A 74 10.32 -9.89 8.46
CA ARG A 74 10.27 -8.50 8.91
C ARG A 74 10.88 -8.41 10.31
N HIS A 75 12.09 -7.86 10.39
CA HIS A 75 12.83 -7.74 11.64
C HIS A 75 12.08 -7.01 12.78
N PRO A 76 11.35 -5.90 12.54
CA PRO A 76 10.67 -5.16 13.62
C PRO A 76 9.69 -6.03 14.43
N VAL A 77 8.97 -6.93 13.76
CA VAL A 77 8.02 -7.87 14.38
C VAL A 77 8.61 -9.26 14.62
N ARG A 78 9.78 -9.56 14.05
CA ARG A 78 10.49 -10.85 14.15
C ARG A 78 9.69 -12.03 13.58
N GLU A 79 8.90 -11.76 12.55
CA GLU A 79 8.05 -12.75 11.90
C GLU A 79 8.33 -12.82 10.40
N ARG A 80 8.00 -13.97 9.80
CA ARG A 80 7.85 -14.09 8.36
C ARG A 80 6.41 -13.83 8.01
N LEU A 81 6.17 -12.70 7.34
CA LEU A 81 4.82 -12.29 6.96
C LEU A 81 4.56 -12.68 5.51
N TRP A 82 3.34 -13.12 5.24
CA TRP A 82 2.81 -13.09 3.88
C TRP A 82 2.38 -11.66 3.58
N GLU A 83 2.86 -11.13 2.46
CA GLU A 83 2.67 -9.76 2.03
C GLU A 83 2.32 -9.72 0.53
N LEU A 84 1.79 -8.59 0.08
CA LEU A 84 1.69 -8.30 -1.35
C LEU A 84 3.05 -7.77 -1.85
N PRO A 85 3.42 -8.01 -3.12
CA PRO A 85 4.59 -7.35 -3.69
C PRO A 85 4.54 -5.83 -3.49
N ALA A 86 5.67 -5.21 -3.15
CA ALA A 86 5.69 -3.81 -2.73
C ALA A 86 7.07 -3.16 -2.87
N GLY A 87 7.07 -1.85 -3.03
CA GLY A 87 8.32 -1.08 -3.03
C GLY A 87 8.18 0.36 -2.56
N LEU A 88 9.33 0.96 -2.29
CA LEU A 88 9.44 2.33 -1.82
C LEU A 88 9.43 3.31 -3.00
N LEU A 89 8.88 4.50 -2.78
CA LEU A 89 8.97 5.63 -3.71
C LEU A 89 10.20 6.49 -3.42
N ASP A 90 11.38 5.90 -3.47
CA ASP A 90 12.65 6.56 -3.15
C ASP A 90 13.36 7.19 -4.36
N VAL A 91 12.81 7.01 -5.57
CA VAL A 91 13.24 7.69 -6.79
C VAL A 91 12.45 8.99 -6.99
N PRO A 92 13.07 10.18 -6.95
CA PRO A 92 12.37 11.45 -7.07
C PRO A 92 11.63 11.60 -8.40
N GLY A 93 10.33 11.88 -8.34
CA GLY A 93 9.47 12.10 -9.51
C GLY A 93 9.11 10.84 -10.30
N GLU A 94 9.39 9.65 -9.76
CA GLU A 94 8.93 8.40 -10.36
C GLU A 94 7.40 8.29 -10.30
N ASN A 95 6.79 7.91 -11.41
CA ASN A 95 5.36 7.61 -11.45
C ASN A 95 5.09 6.36 -10.58
N PRO A 96 4.15 6.42 -9.61
CA PRO A 96 3.86 5.30 -8.72
C PRO A 96 3.46 4.00 -9.42
N GLN A 97 2.78 4.07 -10.57
CA GLN A 97 2.47 2.88 -11.36
C GLN A 97 3.73 2.27 -11.98
N HIS A 98 4.68 3.09 -12.45
CA HIS A 98 5.95 2.58 -12.98
C HIS A 98 6.78 1.92 -11.88
N ALA A 99 6.83 2.53 -10.69
CA ALA A 99 7.44 1.91 -9.51
C ALA A 99 6.77 0.55 -9.21
N ALA A 100 5.43 0.51 -9.19
CA ALA A 100 4.69 -0.72 -8.92
C ALA A 100 4.95 -1.82 -9.97
N ALA A 101 5.05 -1.46 -11.25
CA ALA A 101 5.38 -2.41 -12.31
C ALA A 101 6.82 -2.95 -12.21
N ARG A 102 7.78 -2.10 -11.83
CA ARG A 102 9.16 -2.50 -11.55
C ARG A 102 9.22 -3.51 -10.39
N GLU A 103 8.56 -3.22 -9.28
CA GLU A 103 8.55 -4.09 -8.10
C GLU A 103 7.85 -5.44 -8.39
N LEU A 104 6.76 -5.43 -9.16
CA LEU A 104 6.11 -6.68 -9.59
C LEU A 104 7.06 -7.56 -10.44
N PHE A 105 7.88 -6.93 -11.27
CA PHE A 105 8.92 -7.62 -12.03
C PHE A 105 10.04 -8.15 -11.12
N GLU A 106 10.58 -7.32 -10.24
CA GLU A 106 11.72 -7.67 -9.37
C GLU A 106 11.36 -8.76 -8.35
N GLU A 107 10.22 -8.64 -7.66
CA GLU A 107 9.84 -9.53 -6.57
C GLU A 107 9.10 -10.80 -7.04
N ALA A 108 8.30 -10.69 -8.10
CA ALA A 108 7.43 -11.78 -8.55
C ALA A 108 7.74 -12.30 -9.97
N HIS A 109 8.66 -11.65 -10.71
CA HIS A 109 8.96 -12.00 -12.11
C HIS A 109 7.72 -11.95 -13.02
N LEU A 110 6.83 -10.99 -12.77
CA LEU A 110 5.59 -10.84 -13.52
C LEU A 110 5.48 -9.46 -14.15
N GLU A 111 4.76 -9.42 -15.26
CA GLU A 111 4.25 -8.21 -15.88
C GLU A 111 2.72 -8.26 -15.90
N ALA A 112 2.08 -7.09 -15.87
CA ALA A 112 0.63 -6.97 -15.94
C ALA A 112 0.21 -6.02 -17.07
N ALA A 113 -0.82 -6.40 -17.82
CA ALA A 113 -1.36 -5.60 -18.92
C ALA A 113 -2.25 -4.46 -18.43
N GLU A 114 -2.93 -4.64 -17.31
CA GLU A 114 -3.96 -3.72 -16.82
C GLU A 114 -3.69 -3.34 -15.36
N TRP A 115 -3.92 -2.06 -15.06
CA TRP A 115 -3.62 -1.45 -13.76
C TRP A 115 -4.75 -0.52 -13.34
N HIS A 116 -5.20 -0.69 -12.10
CA HIS A 116 -6.17 0.19 -11.46
C HIS A 116 -5.71 0.53 -10.05
N VAL A 117 -6.15 1.67 -9.50
CA VAL A 117 -5.96 1.93 -8.07
C VAL A 117 -7.06 1.20 -7.29
N LEU A 118 -6.65 0.24 -6.46
CA LEU A 118 -7.56 -0.49 -5.58
C LEU A 118 -7.93 0.37 -4.37
N VAL A 119 -6.93 0.81 -3.61
CA VAL A 119 -7.13 1.57 -2.36
C VAL A 119 -5.88 2.36 -1.99
N ASP A 120 -6.08 3.54 -1.41
CA ASP A 120 -5.02 4.33 -0.79
C ASP A 120 -5.20 4.30 0.73
N HIS A 121 -4.12 4.17 1.49
CA HIS A 121 -4.19 4.23 2.96
C HIS A 121 -2.93 4.85 3.56
N TYR A 122 -3.04 5.30 4.81
CA TYR A 122 -1.88 5.65 5.65
C TYR A 122 -1.56 4.47 6.56
N SER A 123 -0.30 4.07 6.64
CA SER A 123 0.08 2.86 7.39
C SER A 123 -0.07 3.05 8.91
N SER A 124 0.32 4.22 9.42
CA SER A 124 0.21 4.59 10.83
C SER A 124 0.11 6.12 11.00
N PRO A 125 -1.05 6.74 10.74
CA PRO A 125 -1.20 8.19 10.67
C PRO A 125 -0.93 8.94 11.99
N GLY A 126 -0.82 8.22 13.11
CA GLY A 126 -0.41 8.79 14.39
C GLY A 126 1.11 8.92 14.58
N GLY A 127 1.92 8.26 13.74
CA GLY A 127 3.37 8.17 13.94
C GLY A 127 4.23 8.06 12.68
N SER A 128 3.63 8.03 11.49
CA SER A 128 4.34 8.02 10.20
C SER A 128 3.57 8.82 9.16
N ASP A 129 4.30 9.51 8.28
CA ASP A 129 3.73 10.17 7.09
C ASP A 129 3.67 9.25 5.85
N GLU A 130 3.92 7.95 6.05
CA GLU A 130 3.83 6.95 5.00
C GLU A 130 2.41 6.86 4.44
N ALA A 131 2.29 7.28 3.19
CA ALA A 131 1.15 7.00 2.36
C ALA A 131 1.46 5.79 1.48
N VAL A 132 0.48 4.88 1.37
CA VAL A 132 0.58 3.67 0.57
C VAL A 132 -0.54 3.65 -0.47
N ARG A 133 -0.18 3.37 -1.72
CA ARG A 133 -1.14 3.11 -2.81
C ARG A 133 -1.08 1.63 -3.19
N VAL A 134 -2.21 0.95 -3.07
CA VAL A 134 -2.37 -0.42 -3.54
C VAL A 134 -2.96 -0.40 -4.94
N PHE A 135 -2.22 -0.91 -5.91
CA PHE A 135 -2.69 -1.15 -7.26
C PHE A 135 -3.29 -2.55 -7.38
N LEU A 136 -4.35 -2.68 -8.18
CA LEU A 136 -4.81 -3.97 -8.70
C LEU A 136 -4.21 -4.16 -10.09
N ALA A 137 -3.51 -5.26 -10.29
CA ALA A 137 -2.86 -5.61 -11.55
C ALA A 137 -3.45 -6.90 -12.13
N THR A 138 -3.89 -6.86 -13.39
CA THR A 138 -4.52 -7.99 -14.11
C THR A 138 -3.87 -8.22 -15.49
N GLY A 139 -4.22 -9.31 -16.15
CA GLY A 139 -3.57 -9.72 -17.40
C GLY A 139 -2.11 -10.10 -17.16
N LEU A 140 -1.87 -10.92 -16.13
CA LEU A 140 -0.53 -11.29 -15.67
C LEU A 140 0.16 -12.22 -16.67
N ARG A 141 1.43 -11.97 -16.92
CA ARG A 141 2.32 -12.84 -17.69
C ARG A 141 3.68 -12.94 -17.04
N ASP A 142 4.36 -14.07 -17.25
CA ASP A 142 5.75 -14.21 -16.83
C ASP A 142 6.60 -13.18 -17.58
N ALA A 143 7.43 -12.46 -16.83
CA ALA A 143 8.49 -11.66 -17.41
C ALA A 143 9.52 -12.61 -18.05
N GLY A 144 10.14 -12.19 -19.16
CA GLY A 144 11.03 -13.04 -19.96
C GLY A 144 12.32 -13.53 -19.24
N GLN A 145 13.31 -13.97 -20.01
CA GLN A 145 14.50 -14.67 -19.47
C GLN A 145 15.48 -13.81 -18.63
N GLU A 146 15.28 -12.49 -18.53
CA GLU A 146 16.09 -11.66 -17.63
C GLU A 146 15.63 -11.88 -16.19
N ARG A 147 16.28 -12.81 -15.50
CA ARG A 147 16.09 -12.97 -14.06
C ARG A 147 16.77 -11.80 -13.36
N TYR A 148 15.98 -10.95 -12.74
CA TYR A 148 16.47 -10.13 -11.65
C TYR A 148 17.12 -11.07 -10.62
N THR A 149 18.29 -10.70 -10.12
CA THR A 149 18.99 -11.51 -9.11
C THR A 149 18.66 -10.90 -7.75
N PRO A 150 17.85 -11.55 -6.90
CA PRO A 150 17.49 -11.01 -5.61
C PRO A 150 18.73 -10.72 -4.75
N ASP A 151 18.72 -9.58 -4.05
CA ASP A 151 19.77 -9.12 -3.14
C ASP A 151 19.21 -9.02 -1.71
N GLY A 152 20.08 -9.13 -0.69
CA GLY A 152 19.74 -8.80 0.69
C GLY A 152 18.60 -9.63 1.25
N GLU A 153 17.53 -8.95 1.71
CA GLU A 153 16.36 -9.60 2.29
C GLU A 153 15.54 -10.40 1.27
N GLU A 154 15.63 -10.06 -0.02
CA GLU A 154 14.87 -10.69 -1.10
C GLU A 154 15.44 -12.07 -1.49
N ALA A 155 16.70 -12.35 -1.16
CA ALA A 155 17.36 -13.63 -1.48
C ALA A 155 16.72 -14.86 -0.83
N ASP A 156 15.97 -14.68 0.27
CA ASP A 156 15.24 -15.73 0.99
C ASP A 156 13.71 -15.54 0.88
N MET A 157 13.26 -14.71 -0.06
CA MET A 157 11.85 -14.45 -0.31
C MET A 157 11.21 -15.59 -1.12
N ARG A 158 9.98 -15.96 -0.75
CA ARG A 158 9.19 -16.98 -1.46
C ARG A 158 7.95 -16.35 -2.05
N THR A 159 7.55 -16.79 -3.24
CA THR A 159 6.31 -16.36 -3.89
C THR A 159 5.27 -17.48 -3.87
N ALA A 160 3.99 -17.13 -3.74
CA ALA A 160 2.87 -18.07 -3.91
C ALA A 160 1.70 -17.39 -4.63
N ARG A 161 0.83 -18.20 -5.25
CA ARG A 161 -0.47 -17.78 -5.76
C ARG A 161 -1.56 -18.39 -4.88
N VAL A 162 -2.35 -17.54 -4.24
CA VAL A 162 -3.32 -17.96 -3.22
C VAL A 162 -4.72 -17.49 -3.62
N PRO A 163 -5.76 -18.34 -3.59
CA PRO A 163 -7.14 -17.90 -3.82
C PRO A 163 -7.48 -16.71 -2.92
N TYR A 164 -8.06 -15.64 -3.48
CA TYR A 164 -8.32 -14.43 -2.69
C TYR A 164 -9.22 -14.70 -1.47
N GLN A 165 -10.13 -15.69 -1.56
CA GLN A 165 -11.00 -16.08 -0.45
C GLN A 165 -10.21 -16.65 0.74
N ASP A 166 -9.11 -17.36 0.48
CA ASP A 166 -8.26 -17.90 1.54
C ASP A 166 -7.47 -16.78 2.22
N LEU A 167 -7.04 -15.76 1.47
CA LEU A 167 -6.46 -14.55 2.05
C LEU A 167 -7.46 -13.80 2.93
N VAL A 168 -8.69 -13.58 2.45
CA VAL A 168 -9.76 -12.96 3.24
C VAL A 168 -10.01 -13.76 4.52
N ARG A 169 -10.11 -15.10 4.43
CA ARG A 169 -10.28 -15.97 5.59
C ARG A 169 -9.12 -15.84 6.58
N GLY A 170 -7.88 -15.87 6.09
CA GLY A 170 -6.68 -15.73 6.93
C GLY A 170 -6.60 -14.37 7.62
N CYS A 171 -7.01 -13.29 6.95
CA CYS A 171 -7.09 -11.95 7.54
C CYS A 171 -8.13 -11.90 8.68
N LEU A 172 -9.35 -12.38 8.41
CA LEU A 172 -10.43 -12.39 9.41
C LEU A 172 -10.18 -13.37 10.56
N GLY A 173 -9.39 -14.42 10.31
CA GLY A 173 -8.97 -15.41 11.31
C GLY A 173 -7.82 -14.94 12.20
N GLY A 174 -7.16 -13.82 11.89
CA GLY A 174 -5.97 -13.36 12.63
C GLY A 174 -4.73 -14.18 12.35
N GLU A 175 -4.61 -14.73 11.14
CA GLU A 175 -3.43 -15.49 10.69
C GLU A 175 -2.51 -14.65 9.79
N LEU A 176 -3.06 -13.59 9.19
CA LEU A 176 -2.38 -12.67 8.29
C LEU A 176 -2.42 -11.25 8.85
N HIS A 177 -1.25 -10.63 9.00
CA HIS A 177 -1.09 -9.40 9.80
C HIS A 177 -0.49 -8.21 9.03
N ASN A 178 0.07 -8.43 7.84
CA ASN A 178 0.61 -7.32 7.04
C ASN A 178 -0.53 -6.39 6.62
N SER A 179 -0.42 -5.10 6.93
CA SER A 179 -1.49 -4.11 6.76
C SER A 179 -1.99 -4.03 5.32
N SER A 180 -1.06 -3.93 4.36
CA SER A 180 -1.39 -3.79 2.94
C SER A 180 -2.01 -5.06 2.37
N LEU A 181 -1.57 -6.24 2.81
CA LEU A 181 -2.23 -7.49 2.45
C LEU A 181 -3.64 -7.57 3.02
N VAL A 182 -3.84 -7.23 4.30
CA VAL A 182 -5.16 -7.24 4.93
C VAL A 182 -6.11 -6.29 4.21
N ILE A 183 -5.68 -5.04 4.00
CA ILE A 183 -6.46 -4.01 3.32
C ILE A 183 -6.76 -4.43 1.88
N GLY A 184 -5.76 -4.88 1.12
CA GLY A 184 -5.90 -5.28 -0.28
C GLY A 184 -6.82 -6.50 -0.44
N ALA A 185 -6.63 -7.54 0.36
CA ALA A 185 -7.44 -8.75 0.30
C ALA A 185 -8.91 -8.48 0.66
N LEU A 186 -9.16 -7.69 1.72
CA LEU A 186 -10.52 -7.32 2.12
C LEU A 186 -11.18 -6.38 1.10
N ALA A 187 -10.43 -5.42 0.54
CA ALA A 187 -10.93 -4.55 -0.53
C ALA A 187 -11.31 -5.35 -1.78
N LEU A 188 -10.46 -6.29 -2.21
CA LEU A 188 -10.79 -7.19 -3.32
C LEU A 188 -11.98 -8.08 -2.99
N GLY A 189 -12.06 -8.59 -1.76
CA GLY A 189 -13.19 -9.38 -1.27
C GLY A 189 -14.50 -8.62 -1.38
N ALA A 190 -14.54 -7.36 -0.93
CA ALA A 190 -15.70 -6.49 -1.04
C ALA A 190 -16.05 -6.13 -2.50
N LEU A 191 -15.04 -5.97 -3.36
CA LEU A 191 -15.23 -5.67 -4.77
C LEU A 191 -15.84 -6.84 -5.56
N LEU A 192 -15.40 -8.06 -5.25
CA LEU A 192 -15.82 -9.29 -5.94
C LEU A 192 -17.02 -9.98 -5.26
N ASP A 193 -17.54 -9.44 -4.15
CA ASP A 193 -18.62 -10.08 -3.41
C ASP A 193 -19.86 -10.26 -4.29
N GLY A 194 -20.29 -11.51 -4.45
CA GLY A 194 -21.42 -11.88 -5.31
C GLY A 194 -21.19 -11.72 -6.83
N SER A 195 -20.00 -11.28 -7.28
CA SER A 195 -19.71 -11.12 -8.71
C SER A 195 -19.04 -12.36 -9.32
N GLU A 196 -19.71 -12.97 -10.30
CA GLU A 196 -19.10 -13.98 -11.18
C GLU A 196 -18.28 -13.33 -12.30
N ASP A 197 -18.56 -12.07 -12.62
CA ASP A 197 -17.85 -11.30 -13.65
C ASP A 197 -16.78 -10.41 -13.00
N THR A 198 -15.53 -10.84 -13.13
CA THR A 198 -14.39 -10.10 -12.59
C THR A 198 -14.24 -8.76 -13.32
N GLU A 199 -14.23 -8.75 -14.66
CA GLU A 199 -13.99 -7.54 -15.47
C GLU A 199 -15.01 -6.44 -15.17
N ALA A 200 -16.31 -6.82 -15.11
CA ALA A 200 -17.36 -5.88 -14.76
C ALA A 200 -17.16 -5.26 -13.37
N ALA A 201 -16.75 -6.06 -12.37
CA ALA A 201 -16.48 -5.57 -11.02
C ALA A 201 -15.30 -4.58 -11.01
N LEU A 202 -14.25 -4.82 -11.80
CA LEU A 202 -13.07 -3.96 -11.83
C LEU A 202 -13.34 -2.60 -12.51
N SER A 203 -14.33 -2.52 -13.42
CA SER A 203 -14.65 -1.30 -14.17
C SER A 203 -15.00 -0.08 -13.31
N GLY A 204 -15.41 -0.30 -12.05
CA GLY A 204 -15.72 0.76 -11.09
C GLY A 204 -14.51 1.32 -10.34
N LEU A 205 -13.32 0.72 -10.52
CA LEU A 205 -12.10 1.18 -9.86
C LEU A 205 -11.58 2.48 -10.46
N ARG A 206 -10.78 3.19 -9.66
CA ARG A 206 -10.09 4.39 -10.11
C ARG A 206 -9.00 3.99 -11.12
N PRO A 207 -8.77 4.79 -12.18
CA PRO A 207 -7.70 4.52 -13.14
C PRO A 207 -6.33 4.62 -12.47
N ALA A 208 -5.30 3.95 -13.02
CA ALA A 208 -3.95 3.92 -12.46
C ALA A 208 -3.32 5.30 -12.25
N ASP A 209 -3.67 6.27 -13.10
CA ASP A 209 -3.21 7.66 -13.06
C ASP A 209 -4.07 8.57 -12.17
N ALA A 210 -5.02 8.00 -11.42
CA ALA A 210 -5.88 8.77 -10.53
C ALA A 210 -5.03 9.63 -9.56
N PRO A 211 -5.40 10.89 -9.31
CA PRO A 211 -4.65 11.76 -8.42
C PRO A 211 -4.39 11.12 -7.06
N TRP A 212 -3.21 11.35 -6.50
CA TRP A 212 -2.86 10.91 -5.15
C TRP A 212 -2.50 12.12 -4.28
N PRO A 213 -3.48 12.75 -3.61
CA PRO A 213 -3.21 13.98 -2.85
C PRO A 213 -2.15 13.83 -1.76
N ALA A 214 -2.00 12.64 -1.17
CA ALA A 214 -0.99 12.36 -0.15
C ALA A 214 0.44 12.33 -0.72
N ARG A 215 0.60 11.99 -2.01
CA ARG A 215 1.87 11.91 -2.73
C ARG A 215 1.68 12.33 -4.18
N PRO A 216 1.61 13.65 -4.46
CA PRO A 216 1.57 14.13 -5.84
C PRO A 216 2.88 13.77 -6.54
N PHE A 217 2.79 13.33 -7.79
CA PHE A 217 3.92 12.94 -8.65
C PHE A 217 3.82 13.63 -10.01
#